data_AF-A0A286AE84-F1
#
_entry.id   AF-A0A286AE84-F1
#
_cell.length_a   1.000
_cell.length_b   1.000
_cell.length_c   1.000
_cell.angle_alpha   90.00
_cell.angle_beta   90.00
_cell.angle_gamma   90.00
#
_symmetry.space_group_name_H-M   'P 1'
#
loop_
_entity.id
_entity.type
_entity.pdbx_description
1 polymer ?
#
loop_
_entity_poly.entity_id
_entity_poly.type
_entity_poly.pdbx_seq_one_letter_code
_entity_poly.pdbx_strand_id
1 'polypeptide(L)'
;MDYSSQYSSEGAGILAGIGATFIIIYLAVIVISIAGMWKTFEKAGKPGWACLIPIYNTYIMIEIVGKPSIWLLWCLLPCVNIVFSIWLINLMSKSFGKEEGFTVGLILLPFIFWPMLGFGSAKYVGPSAAEAQQGRFGNQFGNPNDPFNPQNPNQF
;
A
#
# COMPACT_ATOMS: atom_id res chain seq x y z
N MET A 1 -3.88 -58.18 15.70
CA MET A 1 -3.91 -56.76 16.10
C MET A 1 -3.43 -55.96 14.90
N ASP A 2 -4.32 -55.23 14.24
CA ASP A 2 -4.06 -54.57 12.95
C ASP A 2 -3.53 -53.16 13.16
N TYR A 3 -2.26 -53.08 13.59
CA TYR A 3 -1.56 -51.83 13.86
C TYR A 3 -1.53 -50.87 12.65
N SER A 4 -1.57 -51.40 11.42
CA SER A 4 -1.57 -50.60 10.18
C SER A 4 -2.78 -49.65 10.04
N SER A 5 -3.93 -50.04 10.57
CA SER A 5 -5.16 -49.22 10.57
C SER A 5 -5.12 -48.10 11.62
N GLN A 6 -4.47 -48.33 12.76
CA GLN A 6 -4.24 -47.29 13.77
C GLN A 6 -3.24 -46.24 13.27
N TYR A 7 -2.10 -46.64 12.68
CA TYR A 7 -1.12 -45.68 12.15
C TYR A 7 -1.66 -44.80 11.01
N SER A 8 -2.53 -45.33 10.17
CA SER A 8 -3.15 -44.57 9.07
C SER A 8 -4.22 -43.58 9.55
N SER A 9 -4.99 -43.93 10.59
CA SER A 9 -5.97 -43.02 11.20
C SER A 9 -5.34 -41.97 12.12
N GLU A 10 -4.29 -42.32 12.87
CA GLU A 10 -3.48 -41.38 13.64
C GLU A 10 -2.72 -40.42 12.72
N GLY A 11 -2.13 -40.92 11.64
CA GLY A 11 -1.46 -40.10 10.63
C GLY A 11 -2.42 -39.12 9.94
N ALA A 12 -3.63 -39.57 9.60
CA ALA A 12 -4.68 -38.70 9.06
C ALA A 12 -5.15 -37.65 10.10
N GLY A 13 -5.29 -38.03 11.37
CA GLY A 13 -5.66 -37.12 12.46
C GLY A 13 -4.59 -36.04 12.73
N ILE A 14 -3.31 -36.41 12.72
CA ILE A 14 -2.18 -35.49 12.88
C ILE A 14 -2.12 -34.51 11.70
N LEU A 15 -2.24 -35.00 10.46
CA LEU A 15 -2.25 -34.15 9.26
C LEU A 15 -3.45 -33.20 9.24
N ALA A 16 -4.63 -33.65 9.65
CA ALA A 16 -5.83 -32.82 9.77
C ALA A 16 -5.68 -31.74 10.85
N GLY A 17 -5.11 -32.09 12.02
CA GLY A 17 -4.85 -31.14 13.12
C GLY A 17 -3.82 -30.06 12.76
N ILE A 18 -2.74 -30.46 12.08
CA ILE A 18 -1.74 -29.52 11.55
C ILE A 18 -2.38 -28.60 10.51
N GLY A 19 -3.14 -29.16 9.55
CA GLY A 19 -3.85 -28.39 8.52
C GLY A 19 -4.82 -27.37 9.11
N ALA A 20 -5.64 -27.76 10.08
CA ALA A 20 -6.58 -26.87 10.76
C ALA A 20 -5.85 -25.73 11.50
N THR A 21 -4.72 -26.02 12.16
CA THR A 21 -3.91 -25.01 12.85
C THR A 21 -3.35 -23.97 11.87
N PHE A 22 -2.82 -24.41 10.74
CA PHE A 22 -2.34 -23.50 9.68
C PHE A 22 -3.46 -22.62 9.13
N ILE A 23 -4.66 -23.18 8.91
CA ILE A 23 -5.82 -22.40 8.45
C ILE A 23 -6.18 -21.31 9.47
N ILE A 24 -6.21 -21.62 10.77
CA ILE A 24 -6.54 -20.65 11.82
C ILE A 24 -5.51 -19.52 11.85
N ILE A 25 -4.21 -19.85 11.82
CA ILE A 25 -3.13 -18.84 11.80
C ILE A 25 -3.23 -17.99 10.53
N TYR A 26 -3.47 -18.61 9.38
CA TYR A 26 -3.61 -17.91 8.11
C TYR A 26 -4.78 -16.90 8.12
N LEU A 27 -5.94 -17.32 8.65
CA LEU A 27 -7.10 -16.44 8.81
C LEU A 27 -6.80 -15.28 9.77
N ALA A 28 -6.12 -15.54 10.88
CA ALA A 28 -5.72 -14.48 11.82
C ALA A 28 -4.79 -13.45 11.16
N VAL A 29 -3.80 -13.90 10.38
CA VAL A 29 -2.89 -13.01 9.63
C VAL A 29 -3.65 -12.17 8.60
N ILE A 30 -4.61 -12.76 7.88
CA ILE A 30 -5.47 -12.02 6.94
C ILE A 30 -6.26 -10.93 7.66
N VAL A 31 -6.91 -11.26 8.77
CA VAL A 31 -7.74 -10.29 9.52
C VAL A 31 -6.89 -9.11 10.00
N ILE A 32 -5.70 -9.38 10.54
CA ILE A 32 -4.78 -8.33 10.99
C ILE A 32 -4.32 -7.47 9.81
N SER A 33 -3.99 -8.08 8.68
CA SER A 33 -3.57 -7.38 7.46
C SER A 33 -4.65 -6.44 6.94
N ILE A 34 -5.89 -6.94 6.85
CA ILE A 34 -7.06 -6.14 6.43
C ILE A 34 -7.31 -5.01 7.42
N ALA A 35 -7.26 -5.28 8.73
CA ALA A 35 -7.43 -4.24 9.74
C ALA A 35 -6.34 -3.15 9.65
N GLY A 36 -5.11 -3.55 9.29
CA GLY A 36 -4.01 -2.63 9.01
C GLY A 36 -4.24 -1.73 7.81
N MET A 37 -4.70 -2.31 6.70
CA MET A 37 -5.05 -1.56 5.50
C MET A 37 -6.25 -0.64 5.75
N TRP A 38 -7.26 -1.11 6.48
CA TRP A 38 -8.41 -0.32 6.90
C TRP A 38 -7.96 0.92 7.69
N LYS A 39 -7.11 0.75 8.70
CA LYS A 39 -6.56 1.87 9.49
C LYS A 39 -5.73 2.84 8.65
N THR A 40 -5.01 2.34 7.66
CA THR A 40 -4.26 3.19 6.72
C THR A 40 -5.20 4.14 5.98
N PHE A 41 -6.34 3.63 5.49
CA PHE A 41 -7.31 4.44 4.77
C PHE A 41 -8.01 5.44 5.68
N GLU A 42 -8.37 5.04 6.91
CA GLU A 42 -8.93 5.96 7.91
C GLU A 42 -7.98 7.12 8.23
N LYS A 43 -6.67 6.86 8.32
CA LYS A 43 -5.65 7.90 8.52
C LYS A 43 -5.57 8.90 7.37
N ALA A 44 -5.90 8.48 6.16
CA ALA A 44 -5.98 9.35 4.99
C ALA A 44 -7.36 9.98 4.80
N GLY A 45 -8.29 9.82 5.76
CA GLY A 45 -9.64 10.38 5.69
C GLY A 45 -10.56 9.63 4.72
N LYS A 46 -10.24 8.39 4.36
CA LYS A 46 -11.00 7.55 3.43
C LYS A 46 -11.70 6.39 4.13
N PRO A 47 -12.80 5.87 3.55
CA PRO A 47 -13.52 4.74 4.12
C PRO A 47 -12.63 3.49 4.16
N GLY A 48 -12.33 2.97 5.35
CA GLY A 48 -11.45 1.81 5.47
C GLY A 48 -12.03 0.50 4.98
N TRP A 49 -13.36 0.34 4.94
CA TRP A 49 -14.03 -0.81 4.31
C TRP A 49 -13.74 -0.92 2.81
N ALA A 50 -13.27 0.16 2.17
CA ALA A 50 -12.92 0.16 0.75
C ALA A 50 -11.83 -0.87 0.41
N CYS A 51 -10.99 -1.27 1.38
CA CYS A 51 -9.94 -2.25 1.16
C CYS A 51 -10.47 -3.66 0.79
N LEU A 52 -11.73 -3.98 1.15
CA LEU A 52 -12.35 -5.29 0.90
C LEU A 52 -12.74 -5.50 -0.56
N ILE A 53 -13.02 -4.43 -1.30
CA ILE A 53 -13.47 -4.50 -2.70
C ILE A 53 -12.27 -4.21 -3.60
N PRO A 54 -11.78 -5.16 -4.43
CA PRO A 54 -10.52 -5.00 -5.15
C PRO A 54 -10.43 -3.72 -6.02
N ILE A 55 -11.49 -3.43 -6.76
CA ILE A 55 -11.54 -2.25 -7.65
C ILE A 55 -11.62 -0.95 -6.85
N TYR A 56 -12.46 -0.93 -5.81
CA TYR A 56 -12.65 0.26 -4.98
C TYR A 56 -11.43 0.55 -4.11
N ASN A 57 -10.75 -0.49 -3.61
CA ASN A 57 -9.47 -0.42 -2.91
C ASN A 57 -8.45 0.35 -3.75
N THR A 58 -8.23 -0.09 -4.99
CA THR A 58 -7.27 0.55 -5.92
C THR A 58 -7.65 2.00 -6.21
N TYR A 59 -8.95 2.28 -6.42
CA TYR A 59 -9.45 3.63 -6.63
C TYR A 59 -9.16 4.55 -5.45
N ILE A 60 -9.46 4.11 -4.23
CA ILE A 60 -9.21 4.87 -3.00
C ILE A 60 -7.70 5.06 -2.79
N MET A 61 -6.87 4.05 -3.07
CA MET A 61 -5.42 4.20 -3.02
C MET A 61 -4.95 5.30 -3.95
N ILE A 62 -5.39 5.32 -5.21
CA ILE A 62 -5.08 6.36 -6.20
C ILE A 62 -5.50 7.75 -5.70
N GLU A 63 -6.66 7.83 -5.05
CA GLU A 63 -7.17 9.08 -4.49
C GLU A 63 -6.34 9.56 -3.28
N ILE A 64 -5.92 8.65 -2.40
CA ILE A 64 -5.04 8.94 -1.25
C ILE A 64 -3.69 9.49 -1.70
N VAL A 65 -3.10 8.94 -2.77
CA VAL A 65 -1.85 9.48 -3.33
C VAL A 65 -2.05 10.72 -4.20
N GLY A 66 -3.28 11.08 -4.54
CA GLY A 66 -3.61 12.27 -5.36
C GLY A 66 -3.31 12.10 -6.85
N LYS A 67 -3.46 10.88 -7.39
CA LYS A 67 -3.33 10.63 -8.83
C LYS A 67 -4.69 10.63 -9.53
N PRO A 68 -4.74 10.90 -10.85
CA PRO A 68 -5.98 10.85 -11.60
C PRO A 68 -6.53 9.41 -11.67
N SER A 69 -7.85 9.26 -11.57
CA SER A 69 -8.56 7.97 -11.60
C SER A 69 -8.34 7.16 -12.87
N ILE A 70 -7.83 7.77 -13.95
CA ILE A 70 -7.41 7.05 -15.17
C ILE A 70 -6.37 5.97 -14.89
N TRP A 71 -5.57 6.13 -13.82
CA TRP A 71 -4.63 5.10 -13.36
C TRP A 71 -5.28 3.75 -13.08
N LEU A 72 -6.56 3.74 -12.67
CA LEU A 72 -7.34 2.52 -12.49
C LEU A 72 -7.46 1.72 -13.81
N LEU A 73 -7.58 2.40 -14.95
CA LEU A 73 -7.68 1.78 -16.27
C LEU A 73 -6.34 1.16 -16.69
N TRP A 74 -5.22 1.80 -16.34
CA TRP A 74 -3.88 1.24 -16.56
C TRP A 74 -3.64 -0.02 -15.72
N CYS A 75 -4.21 -0.10 -14.51
CA CYS A 75 -4.18 -1.31 -13.70
C CYS A 75 -4.97 -2.48 -14.31
N LEU A 76 -5.83 -2.27 -15.32
CA LEU A 76 -6.52 -3.37 -15.99
C LEU A 76 -5.61 -4.13 -16.97
N LEU A 77 -4.52 -3.51 -17.44
CA LEU A 77 -3.58 -4.12 -18.37
C LEU A 77 -2.49 -4.92 -17.62
N PRO A 78 -2.37 -6.24 -17.80
CA PRO A 78 -1.53 -7.10 -16.94
C PRO A 78 -0.04 -6.74 -16.95
N CYS A 79 0.53 -6.39 -18.12
CA CYS A 79 1.95 -6.02 -18.21
C CYS A 79 2.26 -4.69 -17.54
N VAL A 80 1.30 -3.75 -17.57
CA VAL A 80 1.47 -2.39 -17.05
C VAL A 80 1.06 -2.32 -15.58
N ASN A 81 0.11 -3.16 -15.15
CA ASN A 81 -0.38 -3.27 -13.79
C ASN A 81 0.77 -3.45 -12.80
N ILE A 82 1.73 -4.35 -13.05
CA ILE A 82 2.82 -4.62 -12.10
C ILE A 82 3.63 -3.35 -11.82
N VAL A 83 4.05 -2.64 -12.86
CA VAL A 83 4.83 -1.41 -12.74
C VAL A 83 4.03 -0.33 -12.01
N PHE A 84 2.76 -0.15 -12.37
CA PHE A 84 1.90 0.85 -11.76
C PHE A 84 1.55 0.53 -10.32
N SER A 85 1.35 -0.74 -9.98
CA SER A 85 1.10 -1.21 -8.62
C SER A 85 2.29 -0.97 -7.71
N ILE A 86 3.50 -1.30 -8.16
CA ILE A 86 4.74 -0.98 -7.42
C ILE A 86 4.87 0.53 -7.23
N TRP A 87 4.61 1.32 -8.28
CA TRP A 87 4.69 2.77 -8.20
C TRP A 87 3.63 3.35 -7.25
N LEU A 88 2.40 2.82 -7.26
CA LEU A 88 1.32 3.20 -6.37
C LEU A 88 1.68 2.94 -4.90
N ILE A 89 2.26 1.77 -4.60
CA ILE A 89 2.74 1.43 -3.25
C ILE A 89 3.87 2.36 -2.82
N ASN A 90 4.77 2.72 -3.75
CA ASN A 90 5.85 3.68 -3.47
C ASN A 90 5.29 5.06 -3.10
N LEU A 91 4.35 5.58 -3.90
CA LEU A 91 3.68 6.84 -3.62
C LEU A 91 2.88 6.77 -2.32
N MET A 92 2.25 5.64 -2.02
CA MET A 92 1.54 5.43 -0.76
C MET A 92 2.52 5.55 0.41
N SER A 93 3.65 4.85 0.36
CA SER A 93 4.72 4.96 1.36
C SER A 93 5.16 6.42 1.56
N LYS A 94 5.43 7.15 0.47
CA LYS A 94 5.82 8.57 0.51
C LYS A 94 4.72 9.47 1.11
N SER A 95 3.45 9.19 0.83
CA SER A 95 2.31 9.95 1.38
C SER A 95 2.19 9.84 2.90
N PHE A 96 2.81 8.82 3.50
CA PHE A 96 2.90 8.61 4.94
C PHE A 96 4.30 8.99 5.51
N GLY A 97 5.11 9.71 4.72
CA GLY A 97 6.45 10.14 5.11
C GLY A 97 7.47 9.01 5.23
N LYS A 98 7.28 7.91 4.49
CA LYS A 98 8.19 6.75 4.48
C LYS A 98 9.04 6.71 3.23
N GLU A 99 10.24 6.15 3.36
CA GLU A 99 11.22 6.02 2.28
C GLU A 99 10.96 4.79 1.39
N GLU A 100 11.75 4.68 0.32
CA GLU A 100 11.65 3.59 -0.67
C GLU A 100 11.99 2.22 -0.05
N GLY A 101 12.85 2.17 0.97
CA GLY A 101 13.10 0.93 1.72
C GLY A 101 11.85 0.38 2.41
N PHE A 102 10.95 1.24 2.87
CA PHE A 102 9.67 0.83 3.45
C PHE A 102 8.72 0.28 2.36
N THR A 103 8.77 0.86 1.15
CA THR A 103 8.03 0.35 -0.02
C THR A 103 8.46 -1.08 -0.37
N VAL A 104 9.76 -1.36 -0.35
CA VAL A 104 10.28 -2.72 -0.58
C VAL A 104 9.74 -3.68 0.48
N GLY A 105 9.69 -3.24 1.74
CA GLY A 105 9.06 -4.00 2.83
C GLY A 105 7.57 -4.25 2.61
N LEU A 106 6.81 -3.27 2.11
CA LEU A 106 5.40 -3.43 1.73
C LEU A 106 5.19 -4.43 0.61
N ILE A 107 6.12 -4.52 -0.35
CA ILE A 107 6.03 -5.44 -1.49
C ILE A 107 6.41 -6.86 -1.05
N LEU A 108 7.49 -6.99 -0.27
CA LEU A 108 8.03 -8.29 0.13
C LEU A 108 7.25 -8.92 1.31
N LEU A 109 6.80 -8.10 2.28
CA LEU A 109 6.05 -8.52 3.46
C LEU A 109 4.82 -7.61 3.70
N PRO A 110 3.84 -7.60 2.78
CA PRO A 110 2.64 -6.75 2.90
C PRO A 110 1.87 -7.00 4.20
N PHE A 111 1.78 -8.25 4.64
CA PHE A 111 1.01 -8.65 5.82
C PHE A 111 1.52 -8.07 7.15
N ILE A 112 2.77 -7.59 7.19
CA ILE A 112 3.34 -6.91 8.37
C ILE A 112 3.37 -5.40 8.16
N PHE A 113 3.82 -4.95 6.98
CA PHE A 113 4.03 -3.54 6.71
C PHE A 113 2.73 -2.73 6.58
N TRP A 114 1.65 -3.34 6.08
CA TRP A 114 0.33 -2.70 6.03
C TRP A 114 -0.23 -2.41 7.44
N PRO A 115 -0.28 -3.38 8.37
CA PRO A 115 -0.58 -3.11 9.77
C PRO A 115 0.38 -2.13 10.43
N MET A 116 1.68 -2.19 10.13
CA MET A 116 2.65 -1.25 10.67
C MET A 116 2.37 0.19 10.23
N LEU A 117 1.95 0.40 8.98
CA LEU A 117 1.58 1.72 8.48
C LEU A 117 0.22 2.18 9.04
N GLY A 118 -0.75 1.27 9.14
CA GLY A 118 -2.08 1.52 9.67
C GLY A 118 -2.13 1.80 11.17
N PHE A 119 -1.55 0.93 11.99
CA PHE A 119 -1.56 1.06 13.45
C PHE A 119 -0.34 1.78 14.01
N GLY A 120 0.77 1.86 13.27
CA GLY A 120 1.99 2.50 13.75
C GLY A 120 1.89 4.03 13.79
N SER A 121 3.01 4.68 14.11
CA SER A 121 3.12 6.13 14.28
C SER A 121 3.07 6.93 12.97
N ALA A 122 3.01 6.26 11.82
CA ALA A 122 2.95 6.92 10.51
C ALA A 122 1.68 7.79 10.41
N LYS A 123 1.87 9.07 10.09
CA LYS A 123 0.78 10.02 9.84
C LYS A 123 0.69 10.26 8.34
N TYR A 124 -0.53 10.44 7.85
CA TYR A 124 -0.73 10.87 6.48
C TYR A 124 -0.25 12.32 6.34
N VAL A 125 0.75 12.55 5.50
CA VAL A 125 1.41 13.85 5.29
C VAL A 125 0.76 14.61 4.13
N GLY A 126 0.21 13.88 3.16
CA GLY A 126 -0.48 14.46 2.02
C GLY A 126 -0.25 13.64 0.74
N PRO A 127 -0.81 14.09 -0.40
CA PRO A 127 -0.71 13.38 -1.66
C PRO A 127 0.72 13.49 -2.24
N SER A 128 1.52 12.42 -2.12
CA SER A 128 2.91 12.42 -2.60
C SER A 128 3.04 12.56 -4.13
N ALA A 129 1.96 12.33 -4.88
CA ALA A 129 1.97 12.56 -6.32
C ALA A 129 2.12 14.04 -6.69
N ALA A 130 1.65 14.97 -5.85
CA ALA A 130 1.80 16.40 -6.07
C ALA A 130 3.27 16.82 -5.93
N GLU A 131 3.98 16.28 -4.93
CA GLU A 131 5.42 16.51 -4.73
C GLU A 131 6.26 15.88 -5.86
N ALA A 132 5.88 14.68 -6.34
CA ALA A 132 6.54 14.03 -7.47
C ALA A 132 6.38 14.80 -8.81
N GLN A 133 5.28 15.55 -8.99
CA GLN A 133 5.12 16.45 -10.14
C GLN A 133 5.91 17.76 -9.97
N GLN A 134 5.97 18.31 -8.76
CA GLN A 134 6.76 19.51 -8.45
C GLN A 134 8.27 19.27 -8.60
N GLY A 135 8.78 18.05 -8.35
CA GLY A 135 10.21 17.74 -8.47
C GLY A 135 10.77 17.64 -9.89
N ARG A 136 9.93 17.54 -10.94
CA ARG A 136 10.39 17.48 -12.35
C ARG A 136 10.01 18.69 -13.20
N PHE A 137 8.99 19.45 -12.82
CA PHE A 137 8.54 20.65 -13.54
C PHE A 137 7.99 21.71 -12.56
N GLY A 138 8.53 21.79 -11.35
CA GLY A 138 8.05 22.71 -10.31
C GLY A 138 8.24 24.18 -10.73
N ASN A 139 7.11 24.88 -10.88
CA ASN A 139 6.92 26.34 -10.87
C ASN A 139 8.20 27.20 -10.90
N GLN A 140 8.89 27.27 -12.03
CA GLN A 140 9.90 28.32 -12.27
C GLN A 140 9.26 29.71 -12.15
N PHE A 141 8.03 29.86 -12.63
CA PHE A 141 7.25 31.10 -12.61
C PHE A 141 6.90 31.68 -11.22
N GLY A 142 7.14 30.95 -10.13
CA GLY A 142 6.86 31.41 -8.76
C GLY A 142 8.09 31.47 -7.86
N ASN A 143 9.28 31.16 -8.37
CA ASN A 143 10.51 31.18 -7.60
C ASN A 143 10.99 32.65 -7.45
N PRO A 144 11.08 33.22 -6.23
CA PRO A 144 11.57 34.58 -6.02
C PRO A 144 13.01 34.79 -6.50
N ASN A 145 13.77 33.70 -6.60
CA ASN A 145 15.15 33.68 -7.06
C ASN A 145 15.27 33.26 -8.54
N ASP A 146 14.18 33.21 -9.30
CA ASP A 146 14.25 33.00 -10.74
C ASP A 146 14.86 34.25 -11.43
N PRO A 147 15.99 34.12 -12.15
CA PRO A 147 16.59 35.22 -12.92
C PRO A 147 15.74 35.62 -14.15
N PHE A 148 14.63 34.95 -14.41
CA PHE A 148 13.68 35.32 -15.45
C PHE A 148 12.31 35.77 -14.90
N ASN A 149 12.16 35.87 -13.57
CA ASN A 149 10.95 36.40 -12.96
C ASN A 149 10.93 37.94 -13.09
N PRO A 150 9.96 38.54 -13.83
CA PRO A 150 9.88 39.99 -14.02
C PRO A 150 9.54 40.76 -12.74
N GLN A 151 9.20 40.06 -11.65
CA GLN A 151 8.96 40.64 -10.32
C GLN A 151 10.14 40.42 -9.35
N ASN A 152 11.28 39.90 -9.81
CA ASN A 152 12.43 39.64 -8.94
C ASN A 152 13.12 40.97 -8.54
N PRO A 153 13.14 41.34 -7.25
CA PRO A 153 13.72 42.60 -6.77
C PRO A 153 15.26 42.65 -6.86
N ASN A 154 15.93 41.55 -7.22
CA ASN A 154 17.38 41.46 -7.36
C ASN A 154 17.86 41.55 -8.82
N GLN A 155 16.98 41.95 -9.75
CA GLN A 155 17.31 42.20 -11.16
C GLN A 155 17.92 43.60 -11.32
N PHE A 156 19.16 43.78 -10.88
CA PHE A 156 19.95 44.99 -11.10
C PHE A 156 21.33 44.64 -11.63
#